data_AF-A0A485MJ24-F1
#
_entry.id   AF-A0A485MJ24-F1
#
_cell.length_a   1.000
_cell.length_b   1.000
_cell.length_c   1.000
_cell.angle_alpha   90.00
_cell.angle_beta   90.00
_cell.angle_gamma   90.00
#
_symmetry.space_group_name_H-M   'P 1'
#
loop_
_entity.id
_entity.type
_entity.pdbx_description
1 polymer ?
#
loop_
_entity_poly.entity_id
_entity_poly.type
_entity_poly.pdbx_seq_one_letter_code
_entity_poly.pdbx_strand_id
1 'polypeptide(L)'
;MEKRTAQEKEKYQPSYETTILTECSPWPDMAYQVNSAPSPSYNGSPNSFGLGEGNSSPTHPVETLPLGNDHLLPSASIQDAQQWLHRNRFSQFCRLFASFSGADLLKMSRDDLVQICGPADGIRLFNAIKGRNVRPKMTIYVCQELEQNRAPLQQKRDGGGDSSLCVYHAIFLEELTTLELVEKIANLYSISPQHIHRVYRQGPTGIHVVVSNEMVQNFQDESCFILSTLKAESNDGYHVILKCGL
;
A
#
# COMPACT_ATOMS: atom_id res chain seq x y z
N MET A 1 55.48 1.73 0.78
CA MET A 1 54.59 1.51 1.94
C MET A 1 55.11 2.35 3.10
N GLU A 2 54.66 3.60 3.19
CA GLU A 2 55.02 4.48 4.31
C GLU A 2 54.12 4.18 5.52
N LYS A 3 54.75 3.91 6.66
CA LYS A 3 54.11 3.63 7.93
C LYS A 3 53.59 4.94 8.53
N ARG A 4 52.27 5.09 8.66
CA ARG A 4 51.64 6.20 9.40
C ARG A 4 51.86 6.05 10.91
N THR A 5 52.06 7.19 11.57
CA THR A 5 52.55 7.40 12.93
C THR A 5 51.49 7.10 14.01
N ALA A 6 51.92 6.73 15.22
CA ALA A 6 51.07 6.27 16.34
C ALA A 6 49.97 7.26 16.79
N GLN A 7 50.09 8.54 16.44
CA GLN A 7 49.16 9.61 16.83
C GLN A 7 47.84 9.62 16.04
N GLU A 8 47.75 8.90 14.91
CA GLU A 8 46.52 8.85 14.07
C GLU A 8 45.53 7.77 14.54
N LYS A 9 45.95 6.85 15.42
CA LYS A 9 45.12 5.73 15.92
C LYS A 9 44.19 6.09 17.09
N GLU A 10 44.39 7.21 17.75
CA GLU A 10 43.56 7.64 18.89
C GLU A 10 42.27 8.36 18.47
N LYS A 11 42.11 8.68 17.18
CA LYS A 11 40.89 9.32 16.64
C LYS A 11 39.77 8.32 16.30
N TYR A 12 40.03 7.02 16.45
CA TYR A 12 39.07 5.94 16.26
C TYR A 12 38.87 5.19 17.60
N GLN A 13 38.23 5.86 18.55
CA GLN A 13 37.51 5.16 19.60
C GLN A 13 36.03 5.16 19.18
N PRO A 14 35.45 3.99 18.82
CA PRO A 14 34.03 3.93 18.55
C PRO A 14 33.28 4.08 19.88
N SER A 15 32.41 5.08 19.99
CA SER A 15 31.48 5.22 21.10
C SER A 15 30.40 4.13 20.98
N TYR A 16 30.60 2.97 21.61
CA TYR A 16 29.54 1.99 21.79
C TYR A 16 28.72 2.39 23.03
N GLU A 17 27.64 3.14 22.85
CA GLU A 17 26.56 3.12 23.84
C GLU A 17 25.72 1.87 23.60
N THR A 18 26.08 0.82 24.33
CA THR A 18 25.25 -0.37 24.50
C THR A 18 23.98 0.03 25.24
N THR A 19 22.87 0.17 24.53
CA THR A 19 21.56 0.22 25.18
C THR A 19 21.12 -1.20 25.51
N ILE A 20 21.48 -1.67 26.71
CA ILE A 20 20.81 -2.83 27.32
C ILE A 20 19.43 -2.35 27.75
N LEU A 21 18.38 -2.76 27.05
CA LEU A 21 17.02 -2.62 27.55
C LEU A 21 16.73 -3.79 28.48
N THR A 22 16.92 -3.53 29.77
CA THR A 22 16.52 -4.37 30.88
C THR A 22 15.01 -4.61 30.84
N GLU A 23 14.65 -5.88 30.77
CA GLU A 23 13.32 -6.41 31.02
C GLU A 23 12.81 -6.04 32.43
N CYS A 24 11.63 -5.42 32.52
CA CYS A 24 10.82 -5.21 33.73
C CYS A 24 9.41 -4.80 33.24
N SER A 25 8.26 -5.36 33.62
CA SER A 25 7.83 -6.41 34.54
C SER A 25 6.38 -6.79 34.15
N PRO A 26 5.87 -7.97 34.55
CA PRO A 26 4.54 -8.42 34.16
C PRO A 26 3.44 -7.66 34.92
N TRP A 27 2.34 -7.39 34.22
CA TRP A 27 1.15 -6.75 34.79
C TRP A 27 0.56 -7.59 35.95
N PRO A 28 -0.11 -6.99 36.94
CA PRO A 28 -0.53 -7.69 38.15
C PRO A 28 -1.61 -8.74 37.87
N ASP A 29 -1.43 -9.92 38.47
CA ASP A 29 -2.41 -11.00 38.54
C ASP A 29 -3.75 -10.50 39.13
N MET A 30 -4.82 -10.55 38.34
CA MET A 30 -6.17 -10.64 38.88
C MET A 30 -6.63 -12.09 38.81
N ALA A 31 -6.73 -12.70 39.98
CA ALA A 31 -7.31 -14.00 40.20
C ALA A 31 -8.79 -14.01 39.76
N TYR A 32 -9.10 -14.77 38.71
CA TYR A 32 -10.46 -15.20 38.43
C TYR A 32 -10.49 -16.72 38.32
N GLN A 33 -11.36 -17.26 39.16
CA GLN A 33 -11.57 -18.67 39.43
C GLN A 33 -11.90 -19.47 38.17
N VAL A 34 -11.33 -20.68 38.11
CA VAL A 34 -11.77 -21.78 37.27
C VAL A 34 -13.27 -22.01 37.46
N ASN A 35 -14.04 -21.86 36.38
CA ASN A 35 -15.36 -22.48 36.29
C ASN A 35 -15.42 -23.28 34.98
N SER A 36 -15.30 -24.60 35.13
CA SER A 36 -15.44 -25.58 34.06
C SER A 36 -16.90 -25.66 33.61
N ALA A 37 -17.17 -25.49 32.32
CA ALA A 37 -18.44 -25.84 31.70
C ALA A 37 -18.18 -26.68 30.44
N PRO A 38 -18.88 -27.82 30.24
CA PRO A 38 -18.55 -28.79 29.21
C PRO A 38 -19.16 -28.44 27.85
N SER A 39 -18.41 -28.74 26.78
CA SER A 39 -18.86 -28.68 25.39
C SER A 39 -19.81 -29.84 25.05
N PRO A 40 -20.89 -29.65 24.28
CA PRO A 40 -21.66 -30.77 23.76
C PRO A 40 -21.04 -31.32 22.46
N SER A 41 -20.88 -32.63 22.47
CA SER A 41 -20.34 -33.47 21.40
C SER A 41 -21.28 -33.65 20.20
N TYR A 42 -20.65 -33.94 19.07
CA TYR A 42 -21.20 -34.45 17.80
C TYR A 42 -22.18 -35.63 17.96
N ASN A 43 -23.24 -35.65 17.15
CA ASN A 43 -23.79 -36.90 16.61
C ASN A 43 -24.64 -36.72 15.33
N GLY A 44 -24.36 -37.54 14.30
CA GLY A 44 -25.37 -38.14 13.41
C GLY A 44 -25.75 -37.47 12.08
N SER A 45 -25.16 -37.92 10.96
CA SER A 45 -25.77 -37.95 9.60
C SER A 45 -26.75 -39.14 9.47
N PRO A 46 -27.48 -39.40 8.35
CA PRO A 46 -27.50 -38.76 7.02
C PRO A 46 -28.93 -38.49 6.46
N ASN A 47 -29.05 -37.75 5.36
CA ASN A 47 -30.07 -38.02 4.34
C ASN A 47 -29.65 -37.47 2.96
N SER A 48 -29.74 -38.37 1.98
CA SER A 48 -29.46 -38.19 0.55
C SER A 48 -30.74 -37.79 -0.19
N PHE A 49 -30.58 -37.50 -1.49
CA PHE A 49 -31.57 -37.23 -2.56
C PHE A 49 -31.95 -35.74 -2.73
N GLY A 50 -31.84 -35.12 -3.91
CA GLY A 50 -31.59 -35.67 -5.25
C GLY A 50 -31.04 -34.65 -6.24
N LEU A 51 -30.42 -35.20 -7.29
CA LEU A 51 -30.08 -34.52 -8.53
C LEU A 51 -31.33 -33.93 -9.18
N GLY A 52 -31.24 -32.66 -9.56
CA GLY A 52 -32.12 -32.02 -10.52
C GLY A 52 -31.28 -31.09 -11.40
N GLU A 53 -31.08 -31.49 -12.66
CA GLU A 53 -30.61 -30.63 -13.73
C GLU A 53 -31.57 -29.45 -13.90
N GLY A 54 -31.01 -28.24 -13.95
CA GLY A 54 -31.77 -27.01 -14.09
C GLY A 54 -30.85 -25.87 -14.47
N ASN A 55 -30.50 -25.83 -15.76
CA ASN A 55 -29.84 -24.72 -16.43
C ASN A 55 -30.65 -23.43 -16.22
N SER A 56 -30.13 -22.48 -15.43
CA SER A 56 -30.63 -21.10 -15.37
C SER A 56 -29.57 -20.21 -14.74
N SER A 57 -28.65 -19.73 -15.57
CA SER A 57 -27.81 -18.58 -15.23
C SER A 57 -28.71 -17.33 -15.16
N PRO A 58 -28.84 -16.63 -14.02
CA PRO A 58 -29.14 -15.22 -14.06
C PRO A 58 -27.81 -14.51 -14.30
N THR A 59 -27.65 -13.95 -15.49
CA THR A 59 -26.75 -12.83 -15.73
C THR A 59 -27.07 -11.74 -14.71
N HIS A 60 -26.39 -11.74 -13.56
CA HIS A 60 -26.23 -10.53 -12.79
C HIS A 60 -25.46 -9.57 -13.69
N PRO A 61 -25.97 -8.36 -13.99
CA PRO A 61 -25.06 -7.29 -14.28
C PRO A 61 -24.22 -7.16 -13.01
N VAL A 62 -22.93 -7.51 -13.12
CA VAL A 62 -21.91 -6.96 -12.24
C VAL A 62 -21.99 -5.48 -12.50
N GLU A 63 -22.82 -4.80 -11.72
CA GLU A 63 -22.92 -3.37 -11.70
C GLU A 63 -21.53 -2.93 -11.21
N THR A 64 -20.71 -2.53 -12.18
CA THR A 64 -19.45 -1.86 -11.98
C THR A 64 -19.77 -0.62 -11.16
N LEU A 65 -19.73 -0.77 -9.84
CA LEU A 65 -19.80 0.35 -8.93
C LEU A 65 -18.65 1.27 -9.36
N PRO A 66 -18.92 2.58 -9.54
CA PRO A 66 -17.88 3.53 -9.88
C PRO A 66 -16.74 3.38 -8.88
N LEU A 67 -15.49 3.58 -9.34
CA LEU A 67 -14.38 3.96 -8.46
C LEU A 67 -14.81 5.24 -7.72
N GLY A 68 -15.60 5.05 -6.67
CA GLY A 68 -16.28 6.10 -5.94
C GLY A 68 -15.42 6.41 -4.74
N ASN A 69 -15.02 7.67 -4.62
CA ASN A 69 -14.33 8.22 -3.47
C ASN A 69 -14.56 7.39 -2.20
N ASP A 70 -13.49 6.83 -1.63
CA ASP A 70 -13.53 6.13 -0.34
C ASP A 70 -13.98 7.04 0.81
N HIS A 71 -14.10 8.35 0.57
CA HIS A 71 -14.45 9.36 1.54
C HIS A 71 -15.96 9.63 1.59
N LEU A 72 -16.53 9.54 2.78
CA LEU A 72 -17.90 9.95 3.07
C LEU A 72 -18.02 11.48 2.97
N LEU A 73 -18.94 11.96 2.13
CA LEU A 73 -19.16 13.40 1.95
C LEU A 73 -20.17 13.96 2.97
N PRO A 74 -20.03 15.22 3.43
CA PRO A 74 -21.01 15.87 4.29
C PRO A 74 -22.42 15.94 3.67
N SER A 75 -22.52 16.07 2.36
CA SER A 75 -23.79 16.13 1.62
C SER A 75 -24.40 14.76 1.33
N ALA A 76 -23.75 13.66 1.74
CA ALA A 76 -24.25 12.31 1.48
C ALA A 76 -25.60 12.09 2.17
N SER A 77 -26.57 11.57 1.43
CA SER A 77 -27.89 11.23 1.97
C SER A 77 -27.78 10.07 2.98
N ILE A 78 -28.86 9.80 3.71
CA ILE A 78 -28.93 8.63 4.60
C ILE A 78 -28.64 7.34 3.81
N GLN A 79 -29.21 7.20 2.60
CA GLN A 79 -29.01 6.01 1.77
C GLN A 79 -27.55 5.87 1.33
N ASP A 80 -26.91 6.98 0.94
CA ASP A 80 -25.50 6.98 0.54
C ASP A 80 -24.58 6.64 1.73
N ALA A 81 -24.88 7.18 2.91
CA ALA A 81 -24.15 6.87 4.14
C ALA A 81 -24.26 5.39 4.51
N GLN A 82 -25.44 4.79 4.35
CA GLN A 82 -25.65 3.36 4.55
C GLN A 82 -24.84 2.52 3.55
N GLN A 83 -24.86 2.89 2.26
CA GLN A 83 -24.05 2.21 1.24
C GLN A 83 -22.55 2.33 1.52
N TRP A 84 -22.11 3.50 2.00
CA TRP A 84 -20.72 3.70 2.41
C TRP A 84 -20.31 2.78 3.58
N LEU A 85 -21.17 2.63 4.59
CA LEU A 85 -20.94 1.68 5.70
C LEU A 85 -20.83 0.24 5.20
N HIS A 86 -21.70 -0.17 4.27
CA HIS A 86 -21.63 -1.50 3.65
C HIS A 86 -20.30 -1.71 2.90
N ARG A 87 -19.88 -0.76 2.06
CA ARG A 87 -18.62 -0.81 1.30
C ARG A 87 -17.39 -0.86 2.20
N ASN A 88 -17.40 -0.11 3.29
CA ASN A 88 -16.27 -0.03 4.23
C ASN A 88 -16.27 -1.13 5.30
N ARG A 89 -17.04 -2.21 5.11
CA ARG A 89 -17.12 -3.36 6.04
C ARG A 89 -17.64 -3.00 7.44
N PHE A 90 -18.55 -2.02 7.51
CA PHE A 90 -19.26 -1.59 8.72
C PHE A 90 -20.76 -1.91 8.66
N SER A 91 -21.16 -2.90 7.83
CA SER A 91 -22.55 -3.29 7.62
C SER A 91 -23.31 -3.68 8.89
N GLN A 92 -22.60 -4.21 9.90
CA GLN A 92 -23.16 -4.54 11.21
C GLN A 92 -23.72 -3.32 11.96
N PHE A 93 -23.25 -2.11 11.64
CA PHE A 93 -23.69 -0.85 12.25
C PHE A 93 -24.75 -0.10 11.43
N CYS A 94 -25.14 -0.61 10.26
CA CYS A 94 -26.15 0.01 9.40
C CYS A 94 -27.47 0.28 10.14
N ARG A 95 -27.93 -0.70 10.94
CA ARG A 95 -29.15 -0.55 11.75
C ARG A 95 -29.02 0.53 12.82
N LEU A 96 -27.85 0.66 13.44
CA LEU A 96 -27.59 1.65 14.49
C LEU A 96 -27.58 3.07 13.92
N PHE A 97 -27.06 3.23 12.70
CA PHE A 97 -26.95 4.51 12.00
C PHE A 97 -28.03 4.73 10.93
N ALA A 98 -29.16 4.00 10.99
CA ALA A 98 -30.17 3.97 9.93
C ALA A 98 -30.77 5.35 9.59
N SER A 99 -30.72 6.31 10.52
CA SER A 99 -31.23 7.67 10.36
C SER A 99 -30.14 8.73 10.22
N PHE A 100 -28.87 8.33 10.08
CA PHE A 100 -27.74 9.26 10.02
C PHE A 100 -27.38 9.58 8.58
N SER A 101 -27.30 10.87 8.27
CA SER A 101 -26.72 11.36 7.01
C SER A 101 -25.18 11.38 7.07
N GLY A 102 -24.53 11.69 5.94
CA GLY A 102 -23.09 11.88 5.91
C GLY A 102 -22.62 12.95 6.89
N ALA A 103 -23.33 14.08 6.97
CA ALA A 103 -23.04 15.15 7.92
C ALA A 103 -23.16 14.70 9.38
N ASP A 104 -24.13 13.85 9.72
CA ASP A 104 -24.33 13.37 11.09
C ASP A 104 -23.20 12.44 11.52
N LEU A 105 -22.85 11.46 10.67
CA LEU A 105 -21.71 10.57 10.89
C LEU A 105 -20.41 11.35 11.02
N LEU A 106 -20.22 12.38 10.19
CA LEU A 106 -19.04 13.25 10.25
C LEU A 106 -19.00 14.14 11.50
N LYS A 107 -20.12 14.39 12.18
CA LYS A 107 -20.15 15.19 13.43
C LYS A 107 -19.83 14.37 14.67
N MET A 108 -20.02 13.05 14.62
CA MET A 108 -19.73 12.16 15.74
C MET A 108 -18.28 12.29 16.19
N SER A 109 -18.08 12.33 17.52
CA SER A 109 -16.74 12.31 18.08
C SER A 109 -16.17 10.88 18.08
N ARG A 110 -14.85 10.77 18.30
CA ARG A 110 -14.21 9.45 18.46
C ARG A 110 -14.82 8.69 19.63
N ASP A 111 -15.07 9.38 20.74
CA ASP A 111 -15.55 8.75 21.97
C ASP A 111 -16.99 8.24 21.80
N ASP A 112 -17.85 9.00 21.12
CA ASP A 112 -19.23 8.56 20.82
C ASP A 112 -19.23 7.28 19.97
N LEU A 113 -18.40 7.23 18.92
CA LEU A 113 -18.31 6.04 18.07
C LEU A 113 -17.70 4.85 18.80
N VAL A 114 -16.72 5.07 19.69
CA VAL A 114 -16.17 4.03 20.55
C VAL A 114 -17.20 3.50 21.54
N GLN A 115 -18.05 4.37 22.08
CA GLN A 115 -19.11 3.98 23.00
C GLN A 115 -20.21 3.18 22.29
N ILE A 116 -20.56 3.52 21.06
CA ILE A 116 -21.64 2.87 20.29
C ILE A 116 -21.15 1.57 19.64
N CYS A 117 -19.97 1.58 19.01
CA CYS A 117 -19.46 0.46 18.22
C CYS A 117 -18.45 -0.42 18.97
N GLY A 118 -17.99 0.01 20.15
CA GLY A 118 -16.88 -0.61 20.88
C GLY A 118 -15.50 -0.05 20.49
N PRO A 119 -14.44 -0.28 21.29
CA PRO A 119 -13.14 0.35 21.10
C PRO A 119 -12.50 0.11 19.73
N ALA A 120 -12.47 -1.15 19.26
CA ALA A 120 -11.82 -1.48 18.00
C ALA A 120 -12.58 -0.92 16.79
N ASP A 121 -13.89 -1.19 16.71
CA ASP A 121 -14.69 -0.79 15.56
C ASP A 121 -15.01 0.71 15.56
N GLY A 122 -15.21 1.33 16.73
CA GLY A 122 -15.41 2.77 16.83
C GLY A 122 -14.19 3.58 16.38
N ILE A 123 -12.97 3.15 16.74
CA ILE A 123 -11.74 3.78 16.24
C ILE A 123 -11.60 3.59 14.73
N ARG A 124 -11.85 2.37 14.22
CA ARG A 124 -11.80 2.07 12.78
C ARG A 124 -12.78 2.93 11.99
N LEU A 125 -14.02 3.02 12.47
CA LEU A 125 -15.09 3.80 11.84
C LEU A 125 -14.79 5.31 11.88
N PHE A 126 -14.32 5.83 13.01
CA PHE A 126 -13.93 7.24 13.13
C PHE A 126 -12.83 7.62 12.12
N ASN A 127 -11.79 6.80 12.00
CA ASN A 127 -10.69 7.06 11.07
C ASN A 127 -11.16 6.99 9.60
N ALA A 128 -12.03 6.03 9.27
CA ALA A 128 -12.61 5.89 7.94
C ALA A 128 -13.50 7.11 7.57
N ILE A 129 -14.40 7.54 8.46
CA ILE A 129 -15.29 8.69 8.21
C ILE A 129 -14.50 10.00 8.08
N LYS A 130 -13.49 10.22 8.94
CA LYS A 130 -12.69 11.46 8.90
C LYS A 130 -11.70 11.51 7.74
N GLY A 131 -11.68 10.51 6.88
CA GLY A 131 -10.76 10.43 5.75
C GLY A 131 -9.31 10.53 6.21
N ARG A 132 -8.97 9.96 7.38
CA ARG A 132 -7.56 9.85 7.75
C ARG A 132 -6.93 8.83 6.81
N ASN A 133 -6.37 9.32 5.71
CA ASN A 133 -5.55 8.50 4.83
C ASN A 133 -4.51 7.80 5.69
N VAL A 134 -4.38 6.49 5.52
CA VAL A 134 -3.26 5.76 6.09
C VAL A 134 -2.01 6.44 5.53
N ARG A 135 -1.13 6.92 6.42
CA ARG A 135 0.11 7.55 5.97
C ARG A 135 0.83 6.51 5.09
N PRO A 136 1.26 6.87 3.87
CA PRO A 136 2.06 5.99 3.04
C PRO A 136 3.22 5.44 3.86
N LYS A 137 3.48 4.14 3.76
CA LYS A 137 4.61 3.51 4.43
C LYS A 137 5.94 3.95 3.80
N MET A 138 5.91 4.30 2.51
CA MET A 138 7.07 4.79 1.78
C MET A 138 6.66 5.74 0.66
N THR A 139 7.47 6.79 0.47
CA THR A 139 7.42 7.69 -0.68
C THR A 139 8.62 7.43 -1.57
N ILE A 140 8.41 7.30 -2.87
CA ILE A 140 9.46 7.14 -3.87
C ILE A 140 9.28 8.22 -4.93
N TYR A 141 10.37 8.86 -5.35
CA TYR A 141 10.34 9.81 -6.46
C TYR A 141 10.81 9.13 -7.74
N VAL A 142 10.01 9.19 -8.80
CA VAL A 142 10.35 8.58 -10.08
C VAL A 142 10.28 9.58 -11.23
N CYS A 143 11.27 9.59 -12.11
CA CYS A 143 11.20 10.33 -13.37
C CYS A 143 11.31 9.38 -14.55
N GLN A 144 10.63 9.68 -15.65
CA GLN A 144 10.76 8.90 -16.87
C GLN A 144 12.05 9.28 -17.62
N GLU A 145 12.83 8.29 -18.03
CA GLU A 145 13.91 8.50 -19.00
C GLU A 145 13.30 8.89 -20.35
N LEU A 146 13.43 10.16 -20.74
CA LEU A 146 13.14 10.60 -22.10
C LEU A 146 14.19 9.98 -23.03
N GLU A 147 13.79 9.11 -23.97
CA GLU A 147 14.68 8.58 -25.00
C GLU A 147 15.19 9.73 -25.91
N GLN A 148 16.18 10.49 -25.46
CA GLN A 148 16.74 11.61 -26.22
C GLN A 148 17.97 11.23 -27.04
N ASN A 149 18.40 9.96 -27.11
CA ASN A 149 19.60 9.65 -27.91
C ASN A 149 19.76 8.18 -28.37
N ARG A 150 18.93 7.75 -29.32
CA ARG A 150 19.23 6.62 -30.22
C ARG A 150 19.49 7.07 -31.67
N ALA A 151 20.01 8.28 -31.87
CA ALA A 151 20.49 8.72 -33.18
C ALA A 151 21.91 9.30 -33.06
N PRO A 152 22.96 8.56 -33.44
CA PRO A 152 24.30 9.12 -33.51
C PRO A 152 24.45 9.86 -34.84
N LEU A 153 23.90 11.07 -34.98
CA LEU A 153 24.30 11.97 -36.06
C LEU A 153 24.37 13.43 -35.57
N GLN A 154 25.58 13.96 -35.72
CA GLN A 154 25.99 15.34 -35.55
C GLN A 154 24.92 16.37 -35.96
N GLN A 155 24.61 17.33 -35.09
CA GLN A 155 24.81 18.74 -35.43
C GLN A 155 24.71 19.65 -34.20
N LYS A 156 25.83 20.31 -33.95
CA LYS A 156 26.00 21.52 -33.17
C LYS A 156 24.90 22.54 -33.52
N ARG A 157 24.07 22.91 -32.54
CA ARG A 157 23.34 24.19 -32.54
C ARG A 157 23.45 24.82 -31.17
N ASP A 158 24.14 25.97 -31.13
CA ASP A 158 23.99 27.00 -30.10
C ASP A 158 22.52 27.38 -29.96
N GLY A 159 22.05 27.48 -28.72
CA GLY A 159 20.69 27.90 -28.40
C GLY A 159 20.28 27.41 -27.02
N GLY A 160 20.55 28.21 -25.99
CA GLY A 160 20.03 27.96 -24.64
C GLY A 160 18.50 27.84 -24.68
N GLY A 161 18.00 26.71 -24.19
CA GLY A 161 16.58 26.37 -24.19
C GLY A 161 16.36 25.00 -23.58
N ASP A 162 16.33 25.00 -22.24
CA ASP A 162 15.87 23.94 -21.33
C ASP A 162 16.54 22.56 -21.45
N SER A 163 17.52 22.33 -20.59
CA SER A 163 18.03 20.99 -20.29
C SER A 163 16.83 20.15 -19.84
N SER A 164 16.41 19.18 -20.67
CA SER A 164 15.40 18.15 -20.39
C SER A 164 15.15 17.99 -18.88
N LEU A 165 14.22 18.78 -18.32
CA LEU A 165 13.97 18.78 -16.89
C LEU A 165 13.35 17.42 -16.57
N CYS A 166 14.10 16.59 -15.85
CA CYS A 166 13.59 15.32 -15.35
C CYS A 166 12.52 15.64 -14.30
N VAL A 167 11.24 15.59 -14.70
CA VAL A 167 10.12 15.79 -13.78
C VAL A 167 9.94 14.53 -12.95
N TYR A 168 10.20 14.64 -11.65
CA TYR A 168 9.96 13.58 -10.69
C TYR A 168 8.50 13.58 -10.22
N HIS A 169 7.91 12.40 -10.17
CA HIS A 169 6.57 12.13 -9.65
C HIS A 169 6.71 11.37 -8.34
N ALA A 170 5.94 11.77 -7.33
CA ALA A 170 5.86 11.04 -6.08
C ALA A 170 4.94 9.81 -6.23
N ILE A 171 5.48 8.64 -5.93
CA ILE A 171 4.73 7.39 -5.73
C ILE A 171 4.63 7.15 -4.23
N PHE A 172 3.39 6.99 -3.76
CA PHE A 172 3.10 6.62 -2.38
C PHE A 172 2.70 5.15 -2.30
N LEU A 173 3.39 4.39 -1.46
CA LEU A 173 3.12 2.97 -1.22
C LEU A 173 2.51 2.78 0.17
N GLU A 174 1.32 2.22 0.22
CA GLU A 174 0.61 1.82 1.45
C GLU A 174 1.00 0.39 1.88
N GLU A 175 1.35 -0.45 0.91
CA GLU A 175 1.84 -1.81 1.03
C GLU A 175 3.21 -1.94 0.35
N LEU A 176 4.23 -2.33 1.11
CA LEU A 176 5.60 -2.45 0.61
C LEU A 176 5.76 -3.74 -0.24
N THR A 177 5.10 -3.76 -1.40
CA THR A 177 5.01 -4.88 -2.32
C THR A 177 5.34 -4.46 -3.74
N THR A 178 5.86 -5.40 -4.53
CA THR A 178 6.11 -5.19 -5.95
C THR A 178 4.81 -4.94 -6.71
N LEU A 179 3.68 -5.53 -6.28
CA LEU A 179 2.39 -5.34 -6.94
C LEU A 179 1.93 -3.89 -6.88
N GLU A 180 1.88 -3.28 -5.70
CA GLU A 180 1.46 -1.88 -5.57
C GLU A 180 2.44 -0.96 -6.33
N LEU A 181 3.74 -1.23 -6.27
CA LEU A 181 4.73 -0.48 -7.05
C LEU A 181 4.44 -0.54 -8.56
N VAL A 182 4.13 -1.74 -9.09
CA VAL A 182 3.76 -1.93 -10.49
C VAL A 182 2.48 -1.16 -10.83
N GLU A 183 1.46 -1.22 -9.98
CA GLU A 183 0.20 -0.50 -10.20
C GLU A 183 0.40 1.02 -10.24
N LYS A 184 1.17 1.57 -9.28
CA LYS A 184 1.46 3.01 -9.25
C LYS A 184 2.28 3.45 -10.46
N ILE A 185 3.29 2.68 -10.87
CA ILE A 185 4.07 2.97 -12.09
C ILE A 185 3.22 2.86 -13.35
N ALA A 186 2.37 1.83 -13.46
CA ALA A 186 1.47 1.65 -14.60
C ALA A 186 0.49 2.82 -14.73
N ASN A 187 -0.05 3.28 -13.60
CA ASN A 187 -0.93 4.45 -13.54
C ASN A 187 -0.20 5.73 -13.99
N LEU A 188 1.06 5.95 -13.59
CA LEU A 188 1.85 7.09 -14.06
C LEU A 188 2.01 7.09 -15.58
N TYR A 189 2.17 5.92 -16.19
CA TYR A 189 2.28 5.78 -17.64
C TYR A 189 0.95 5.64 -18.37
N SER A 190 -0.19 5.67 -17.65
CA SER A 190 -1.52 5.41 -18.23
C SER A 190 -1.60 4.09 -19.01
N ILE A 191 -0.93 3.03 -18.49
CA ILE A 191 -0.98 1.67 -19.06
C ILE A 191 -1.60 0.69 -18.05
N SER A 192 -2.07 -0.45 -18.55
CA SER A 192 -2.53 -1.52 -17.66
C SER A 192 -1.34 -2.17 -16.91
N PRO A 193 -1.46 -2.42 -15.59
CA PRO A 193 -0.44 -3.14 -14.81
C PRO A 193 -0.04 -4.48 -15.41
N GLN A 194 -0.95 -5.15 -16.11
CA GLN A 194 -0.70 -6.43 -16.77
C GLN A 194 0.32 -6.33 -17.93
N HIS A 195 0.53 -5.13 -18.48
CA HIS A 195 1.57 -4.89 -19.48
C HIS A 195 2.96 -4.72 -18.87
N ILE A 196 3.08 -4.59 -17.55
CA ILE A 196 4.37 -4.57 -16.85
C ILE A 196 4.65 -5.96 -16.31
N HIS A 197 5.53 -6.70 -16.99
CA HIS A 197 5.82 -8.09 -16.61
C HIS A 197 6.72 -8.19 -15.38
N ARG A 198 7.76 -7.33 -15.29
CA ARG A 198 8.72 -7.33 -14.18
C ARG A 198 9.29 -5.93 -13.96
N VAL A 199 9.66 -5.66 -12.72
CA VAL A 199 10.44 -4.49 -12.31
C VAL A 199 11.83 -4.96 -11.92
N TYR A 200 12.85 -4.28 -12.45
CA TYR A 200 14.25 -4.51 -12.13
C TYR A 200 14.84 -3.26 -11.50
N ARG A 201 15.81 -3.42 -10.60
CA ARG A 201 16.71 -2.34 -10.18
C ARG A 201 18.06 -2.51 -10.86
N GLN A 202 18.57 -1.42 -11.43
CA GLN A 202 19.90 -1.43 -12.04
C GLN A 202 20.98 -1.35 -10.95
N GLY A 203 21.88 -2.34 -10.92
CA GLY A 203 23.05 -2.36 -10.04
C GLY A 203 24.23 -1.55 -10.60
N PRO A 204 25.32 -1.39 -9.84
CA PRO A 204 26.47 -0.55 -10.19
C PRO A 204 27.18 -0.88 -11.50
N THR A 205 27.10 -2.15 -11.94
CA THR A 205 27.71 -2.64 -13.18
C THR A 205 26.70 -2.74 -14.34
N GLY A 206 25.50 -2.18 -14.17
CA GLY A 206 24.43 -2.27 -15.15
C GLY A 206 23.63 -3.58 -15.12
N ILE A 207 23.90 -4.47 -14.16
CA ILE A 207 23.11 -5.70 -13.96
C ILE A 207 21.67 -5.36 -13.56
N HIS A 208 20.70 -6.11 -14.08
CA HIS A 208 19.30 -5.99 -13.71
C HIS A 208 18.94 -6.98 -12.61
N VAL A 209 18.62 -6.47 -11.43
CA VAL A 209 18.20 -7.27 -10.27
C VAL A 209 16.68 -7.22 -10.15
N VAL A 210 16.00 -8.36 -10.11
CA VAL A 210 14.53 -8.41 -9.98
C VAL A 210 14.11 -7.80 -8.64
N VAL A 211 13.11 -6.92 -8.66
CA VAL A 211 12.55 -6.30 -7.45
C VAL A 211 11.48 -7.20 -6.84
N SER A 212 11.80 -7.83 -5.70
CA SER A 212 10.85 -8.58 -4.87
C SER A 212 10.20 -7.70 -3.80
N ASN A 213 9.18 -8.21 -3.10
CA ASN A 213 8.54 -7.51 -1.98
C ASN A 213 9.55 -7.17 -0.88
N GLU A 214 10.45 -8.11 -0.54
CA GLU A 214 11.52 -7.88 0.44
C GLU A 214 12.44 -6.75 -0.02
N MET A 215 12.73 -6.67 -1.32
CA MET A 215 13.55 -5.60 -1.86
C MET A 215 12.85 -4.24 -1.77
N VAL A 216 11.55 -4.17 -2.07
CA VAL A 216 10.75 -2.94 -1.90
C VAL A 216 10.76 -2.49 -0.43
N GLN A 217 10.62 -3.41 0.52
CA GLN A 217 10.70 -3.10 1.96
C GLN A 217 12.05 -2.52 2.40
N ASN A 218 13.12 -2.80 1.65
CA ASN A 218 14.47 -2.30 1.94
C ASN A 218 14.81 -1.01 1.17
N PHE A 219 13.90 -0.47 0.37
CA PHE A 219 14.10 0.85 -0.21
C PHE A 219 14.12 1.91 0.89
N GLN A 220 14.93 2.94 0.69
CA GLN A 220 14.94 4.10 1.59
C GLN A 220 13.71 4.95 1.29
N ASP A 221 13.09 5.51 2.34
CA ASP A 221 12.04 6.50 2.17
C ASP A 221 12.60 7.72 1.43
N GLU A 222 11.78 8.32 0.58
CA GLU A 222 12.14 9.44 -0.30
C GLU A 222 13.27 9.10 -1.30
N SER A 223 13.49 7.82 -1.61
CA SER A 223 14.45 7.41 -2.64
C SER A 223 14.03 7.83 -4.06
N CYS A 224 15.02 8.19 -4.87
CA CYS A 224 14.83 8.65 -6.25
C CYS A 224 15.23 7.59 -7.27
N PHE A 225 14.40 7.39 -8.31
CA PHE A 225 14.72 6.51 -9.43
C PHE A 225 14.41 7.14 -10.79
N ILE A 226 15.24 6.82 -11.77
CA ILE A 226 14.97 7.06 -13.19
C ILE A 226 14.41 5.77 -13.77
N LEU A 227 13.22 5.86 -14.37
CA LEU A 227 12.50 4.75 -14.97
C LEU A 227 12.91 4.59 -16.44
N SER A 228 13.36 3.40 -16.80
CA SER A 228 13.60 2.96 -18.17
C SER A 228 12.72 1.76 -18.50
N THR A 229 12.39 1.55 -19.77
CA THR A 229 11.56 0.41 -20.20
C THR A 229 12.31 -0.46 -21.21
N LEU A 230 12.13 -1.78 -21.10
CA LEU A 230 12.58 -2.76 -22.09
C LEU A 230 11.37 -3.51 -22.63
N LYS A 231 11.25 -3.63 -23.96
CA LYS A 231 10.19 -4.44 -24.56
C LYS A 231 10.41 -5.92 -24.24
N ALA A 232 9.34 -6.61 -23.84
CA ALA A 232 9.41 -8.05 -23.58
C ALA A 232 9.43 -8.85 -24.90
N GLU A 233 10.14 -9.98 -24.93
CA GLU A 233 10.36 -10.77 -26.15
C GLU A 233 9.12 -11.56 -26.61
N SER A 234 8.19 -11.88 -25.70
CA SER A 234 7.13 -12.87 -25.94
C SER A 234 5.70 -12.35 -25.79
N ASN A 235 5.50 -11.04 -25.57
CA ASN A 235 4.19 -10.38 -25.53
C ASN A 235 4.38 -8.87 -25.65
N ASP A 236 3.33 -8.12 -26.02
CA ASP A 236 3.32 -6.65 -26.17
C ASP A 236 3.42 -5.88 -24.82
N GLY A 237 4.16 -6.46 -23.87
CA GLY A 237 4.44 -5.92 -22.55
C GLY A 237 5.87 -5.39 -22.43
N TYR A 238 6.13 -4.76 -21.29
CA TYR A 238 7.38 -4.09 -20.97
C TYR A 238 7.92 -4.59 -19.63
N HIS A 239 9.23 -4.50 -19.50
CA HIS A 239 9.92 -4.55 -18.22
C HIS A 239 10.32 -3.14 -17.83
N VAL A 240 10.15 -2.81 -16.55
CA VAL A 240 10.58 -1.51 -16.00
C VAL A 240 11.92 -1.68 -15.31
N ILE A 241 12.83 -0.73 -15.50
CA ILE A 241 14.12 -0.65 -14.82
C ILE A 241 14.17 0.62 -13.98
N LEU A 242 14.41 0.45 -12.68
CA LEU A 242 14.70 1.50 -11.71
C LEU A 242 16.22 1.75 -11.67
N LYS A 243 16.66 2.87 -12.23
CA LYS A 243 18.05 3.34 -12.11
C LYS A 243 18.13 4.31 -10.93
N CYS A 244 19.19 4.26 -10.12
CA CYS A 244 19.30 5.20 -8.98
C CYS A 244 19.36 6.64 -9.51
N GLY A 245 18.45 7.50 -9.04
CA GLY A 245 18.52 8.94 -9.28
C GLY A 245 19.72 9.55 -8.53
N LEU A 246 20.31 10.59 -9.10
CA LEU A 246 21.42 11.35 -8.50
C LEU A 246 20.98 12.09 -7.24
#